data_AF-A0A550HBV4-F1
#
_entry.id   AF-A0A550HBV4-F1
#
_cell.length_a   1.000
_cell.length_b   1.000
_cell.length_c   1.000
_cell.angle_alpha   90.00
_cell.angle_beta   90.00
_cell.angle_gamma   90.00
#
_symmetry.space_group_name_H-M   'P 1'
#
loop_
_entity.id
_entity.type
_entity.pdbx_description
1 polymer ?
#
loop_
_entity_poly.entity_id
_entity_poly.type
_entity_poly.pdbx_seq_one_letter_code
_entity_poly.pdbx_strand_id
1 'polypeptide(L)'
;MSAKTIERTAQKRVRRTRSRAVSHLPAVSVSSLKPHEYDLEPACISLICPTCRTWVPISGTLRPKLVPHHTEIAGTEDAAVRCPGSHRLVVIDVDVERWRRRLNEGVAETDGRRSNRVVRKPKSSSAPAVMQMVSTLVDDKTARKLVEAHVRGCRDCSPGTESRCADGRRLIQLAAHTKRVGPARRKQQMELEDWNDRREWGLRLLHEQQWDKVSGPVGDADLQRVRDALAALITTLNPAKPDAPQLTDWERADLMSAITFLAVREEQLSR
;
A
#
# COMPACT_ATOMS: atom_id res chain seq x y z
N MET A 1 -23.07 39.33 16.93
CA MET A 1 -22.26 38.33 16.18
C MET A 1 -21.91 37.20 17.14
N SER A 2 -22.74 36.16 17.21
CA SER A 2 -22.53 35.05 18.15
C SER A 2 -21.40 34.17 17.63
N ALA A 3 -20.23 34.23 18.29
CA ALA A 3 -19.11 33.35 17.98
C ALA A 3 -19.53 31.93 18.33
N LYS A 4 -19.70 31.09 17.31
CA LYS A 4 -19.95 29.65 17.48
C LYS A 4 -18.74 29.10 18.24
N THR A 5 -18.90 28.72 19.50
CA THR A 5 -17.89 28.00 20.27
C THR A 5 -17.69 26.66 19.56
N ILE A 6 -16.64 26.58 18.75
CA ILE A 6 -16.22 25.32 18.14
C ILE A 6 -15.56 24.55 19.28
N GLU A 7 -16.19 23.50 19.78
CA GLU A 7 -15.50 22.47 20.57
C GLU A 7 -14.40 21.88 19.68
N ARG A 8 -13.15 22.26 19.97
CA ARG A 8 -11.98 21.84 19.18
C ARG A 8 -11.38 20.62 19.85
N THR A 9 -12.02 19.46 19.66
CA THR A 9 -11.43 18.18 20.05
C THR A 9 -10.38 17.76 19.04
N ALA A 10 -9.24 17.26 19.51
CA ALA A 10 -8.16 16.84 18.63
C ALA A 10 -8.60 15.63 17.81
N GLN A 11 -8.69 15.82 16.50
CA GLN A 11 -9.15 14.75 15.61
C GLN A 11 -8.08 13.68 15.39
N LYS A 12 -8.56 12.45 15.23
CA LYS A 12 -7.76 11.32 14.78
C LYS A 12 -7.16 11.64 13.40
N ARG A 13 -5.87 11.33 13.25
CA ARG A 13 -5.12 11.62 12.03
C ARG A 13 -5.69 10.81 10.87
N VAL A 14 -5.97 11.51 9.79
CA VAL A 14 -6.43 10.88 8.56
C VAL A 14 -5.22 10.24 7.88
N ARG A 15 -5.39 9.02 7.38
CA ARG A 15 -4.27 8.30 6.72
C ARG A 15 -3.91 8.87 5.37
N ARG A 16 -4.91 9.42 4.65
CA ARG A 16 -4.73 10.04 3.34
C ARG A 16 -5.46 11.37 3.32
N THR A 17 -4.90 12.32 2.59
CA THR A 17 -5.58 13.59 2.32
C THR A 17 -5.85 13.73 0.84
N ARG A 18 -7.10 14.01 0.49
CA ARG A 18 -7.51 14.39 -0.88
C ARG A 18 -7.38 15.90 -1.12
N SER A 19 -7.03 16.66 -0.08
CA SER A 19 -6.85 18.10 -0.19
C SER A 19 -5.68 18.39 -1.13
N ARG A 20 -5.87 19.35 -2.05
CA ARG A 20 -4.80 19.90 -2.89
C ARG A 20 -3.94 20.92 -2.15
N ALA A 21 -4.35 21.39 -0.97
CA ALA A 21 -3.62 22.39 -0.19
C ALA A 21 -2.19 21.93 0.13
N VAL A 22 -1.25 22.86 0.03
CA VAL A 22 0.17 22.67 0.34
C VAL A 22 0.56 23.76 1.34
N SER A 23 1.31 23.40 2.38
CA SER A 23 1.82 24.38 3.35
C SER A 23 2.81 25.33 2.68
N HIS A 24 2.83 26.58 3.12
CA HIS A 24 3.83 27.57 2.69
C HIS A 24 5.23 27.30 3.30
N LEU A 25 5.32 26.40 4.29
CA LEU A 25 6.59 26.03 4.91
C LEU A 25 7.49 25.25 3.92
N PRO A 26 8.83 25.38 4.04
CA PRO A 26 9.77 24.71 3.14
C PRO A 26 9.64 23.19 3.22
N ALA A 27 9.88 22.47 2.13
CA ALA A 27 9.76 21.02 2.11
C ALA A 27 10.69 20.34 3.14
N VAL A 28 10.26 19.22 3.71
CA VAL A 28 11.07 18.40 4.63
C VAL A 28 11.84 17.38 3.79
N SER A 29 13.16 17.47 3.79
CA SER A 29 14.00 16.40 3.25
C SER A 29 14.08 15.27 4.28
N VAL A 30 13.86 14.03 3.85
CA VAL A 30 13.93 12.86 4.75
C VAL A 30 15.35 12.63 5.24
N SER A 31 16.36 12.91 4.42
CA SER A 31 17.77 12.77 4.82
C SER A 31 18.18 13.72 5.95
N SER A 32 17.43 14.82 6.14
CA SER A 32 17.65 15.74 7.27
C SER A 32 17.17 15.20 8.63
N LEU A 33 16.38 14.12 8.63
CA LEU A 33 15.86 13.46 9.82
C LEU A 33 16.77 12.31 10.24
N LYS A 34 16.76 11.94 11.53
CA LYS A 34 17.49 10.76 11.99
C LYS A 34 16.81 9.48 11.47
N PRO A 35 17.55 8.38 11.25
CA PRO A 35 16.99 7.14 10.70
C PRO A 35 15.79 6.54 11.46
N HIS A 36 15.64 6.84 12.77
CA HIS A 36 14.54 6.40 13.62
C HIS A 36 13.39 7.43 13.71
N GLU A 37 13.52 8.59 13.08
CA GLU A 37 12.50 9.64 13.03
C GLU A 37 11.64 9.54 11.75
N TYR A 38 11.86 8.52 10.94
CA TYR A 38 11.05 8.23 9.77
C TYR A 38 10.97 6.73 9.51
N ASP A 39 9.83 6.33 8.94
CA ASP A 39 9.51 4.98 8.56
C ASP A 39 9.12 4.98 7.08
N LEU A 40 9.92 4.35 6.24
CA LEU A 40 9.66 4.18 4.80
C LEU A 40 9.15 2.78 4.48
N GLU A 41 8.77 2.00 5.49
CA GLU A 41 8.15 0.70 5.26
C GLU A 41 6.83 0.92 4.49
N PRO A 42 6.59 0.19 3.38
CA PRO A 42 5.45 0.47 2.50
C PRO A 42 4.09 0.46 3.20
N ALA A 43 3.93 -0.30 4.29
CA ALA A 43 2.69 -0.35 5.04
C ALA A 43 2.41 0.91 5.89
N CYS A 44 3.45 1.68 6.23
CA CYS A 44 3.35 2.78 7.20
C CYS A 44 4.32 3.94 6.88
N ILE A 45 4.34 4.40 5.63
CA ILE A 45 5.20 5.53 5.23
C ILE A 45 4.82 6.78 6.04
N SER A 46 5.70 7.14 6.96
CA SER A 46 5.46 8.18 7.95
C SER A 46 6.77 8.79 8.42
N LEU A 47 6.71 10.01 8.93
CA LEU A 47 7.85 10.65 9.55
C LEU A 47 7.42 11.48 10.75
N ILE A 48 8.37 11.80 11.61
CA ILE A 48 8.18 12.72 12.72
C ILE A 48 8.11 14.14 12.16
N CYS A 49 6.98 14.82 12.34
CA CYS A 49 6.85 16.21 11.93
C CYS A 49 7.87 17.09 12.67
N PRO A 50 8.69 17.89 11.97
CA PRO A 50 9.69 18.74 12.62
C PRO A 50 9.10 19.80 13.55
N THR A 51 7.84 20.19 13.33
CA THR A 51 7.19 21.26 14.09
C THR A 51 6.61 20.75 15.42
N CYS A 52 5.89 19.64 15.41
CA CYS A 52 5.18 19.15 16.60
C CYS A 52 5.72 17.82 17.14
N ARG A 53 6.79 17.26 16.54
CA ARG A 53 7.46 16.03 16.97
C ARG A 53 6.56 14.78 17.06
N THR A 54 5.45 14.78 16.34
CA THR A 54 4.54 13.63 16.27
C THR A 54 4.73 12.85 14.98
N TRP A 55 4.48 11.55 15.03
CA TRP A 55 4.45 10.71 13.83
C TRP A 55 3.28 11.10 12.93
N VAL A 56 3.60 11.36 11.66
CA VAL A 56 2.65 11.85 10.66
C VAL A 56 2.80 11.02 9.38
N PRO A 57 1.70 10.41 8.90
CA PRO A 57 1.67 9.75 7.61
C PRO A 57 2.00 10.72 6.46
N ILE A 58 2.69 10.19 5.45
CA ILE A 58 2.92 10.88 4.19
C ILE A 58 1.85 10.44 3.20
N SER A 59 1.27 11.40 2.47
CA SER A 59 0.22 11.16 1.48
C SER A 59 0.58 11.78 0.13
N GLY A 60 0.23 11.10 -0.95
CA GLY A 60 0.45 11.55 -2.34
C GLY A 60 1.73 11.01 -2.97
N THR A 61 1.73 10.85 -4.30
CA THR A 61 2.82 10.19 -5.04
C THR A 61 3.81 11.15 -5.69
N LEU A 62 3.33 11.98 -6.60
CA LEU A 62 4.13 13.00 -7.29
C LEU A 62 4.59 14.13 -6.36
N ARG A 63 3.75 14.50 -5.38
CA ARG A 63 4.00 15.58 -4.42
C ARG A 63 3.66 15.10 -3.01
N PRO A 64 4.50 14.22 -2.43
CA PRO A 64 4.24 13.66 -1.13
C PRO A 64 4.22 14.78 -0.08
N LYS A 65 3.25 14.71 0.82
CA LYS A 65 3.07 15.71 1.88
C LYS A 65 2.51 15.11 3.15
N LEU A 66 2.79 15.78 4.26
CA LEU A 66 2.25 15.42 5.57
C LEU A 66 0.72 15.56 5.58
N VAL A 67 0.04 14.54 6.08
CA VAL A 67 -1.42 14.64 6.29
C VAL A 67 -1.76 15.73 7.32
N PRO A 68 -2.96 16.32 7.25
CA PRO A 68 -3.48 17.16 8.32
C PRO A 68 -3.37 16.48 9.68
N HIS A 69 -2.81 17.19 10.65
CA HIS A 69 -2.71 16.68 12.00
C HIS A 69 -2.76 17.81 13.02
N HIS A 70 -3.24 17.49 14.21
CA HIS A 70 -3.18 18.35 15.39
C HIS A 70 -1.84 18.15 16.12
N THR A 71 -1.45 19.11 16.95
CA THR A 71 -0.28 18.99 17.82
C THR A 71 -0.51 17.98 18.95
N GLU A 72 -1.76 17.83 19.38
CA GLU A 72 -2.14 17.05 20.54
C GLU A 72 -2.58 15.62 20.21
N ILE A 73 -2.76 14.83 21.28
CA ILE A 73 -3.30 13.48 21.21
C ILE A 73 -4.76 13.55 20.82
N ALA A 74 -5.21 12.61 19.97
CA ALA A 74 -6.60 12.58 19.53
C ALA A 74 -7.54 12.34 20.72
N GLY A 75 -8.61 13.13 20.81
CA GLY A 75 -9.58 13.07 21.93
C GLY A 75 -9.31 14.07 23.05
N THR A 76 -8.21 14.83 23.02
CA THR A 76 -7.99 15.94 23.97
C THR A 76 -8.97 17.08 23.66
N GLU A 77 -9.71 17.52 24.68
CA GLU A 77 -10.67 18.63 24.62
C GLU A 77 -9.97 19.98 24.81
N ASP A 78 -10.57 21.04 24.26
CA ASP A 78 -10.18 22.46 24.42
C ASP A 78 -8.77 22.92 23.98
N ALA A 79 -7.97 22.06 23.35
CA ALA A 79 -6.65 22.45 22.87
C ALA A 79 -6.24 21.91 21.48
N ALA A 80 -7.20 21.48 20.64
CA ALA A 80 -6.91 21.05 19.26
C ALA A 80 -6.47 22.18 18.33
N VAL A 81 -5.20 22.51 18.42
CA VAL A 81 -4.48 23.39 17.50
C VAL A 81 -3.99 22.54 16.33
N ARG A 82 -4.36 22.96 15.12
CA ARG A 82 -3.86 22.34 13.91
C ARG A 82 -2.38 22.68 13.75
N CYS A 83 -1.55 21.66 13.55
CA CYS A 83 -0.12 21.88 13.39
C CYS A 83 0.14 22.69 12.11
N PRO A 84 0.96 23.76 12.14
CA PRO A 84 1.32 24.53 10.95
C PRO A 84 2.13 23.69 9.93
N GLY A 85 2.77 22.61 10.40
CA GLY A 85 3.40 21.59 9.56
C GLY A 85 2.42 20.65 8.83
N SER A 86 1.10 20.81 9.01
CA SER A 86 0.10 20.11 8.19
C SER A 86 0.30 20.42 6.71
N HIS A 87 0.11 19.45 5.81
CA HIS A 87 0.27 19.62 4.36
C HIS A 87 1.66 20.07 3.89
N ARG A 88 2.69 19.98 4.75
CA ARG A 88 4.07 20.29 4.38
C ARG A 88 4.60 19.25 3.39
N LEU A 89 5.22 19.72 2.30
CA LEU A 89 5.83 18.83 1.31
C LEU A 89 6.97 18.02 1.94
N VAL A 90 7.14 16.81 1.44
CA VAL A 90 8.22 15.91 1.82
C VAL A 90 9.05 15.58 0.59
N VAL A 91 10.36 15.49 0.74
CA VAL A 91 11.29 15.05 -0.30
C VAL A 91 11.95 13.77 0.20
N ILE A 92 11.67 12.65 -0.44
CA ILE A 92 12.27 11.35 -0.11
C ILE A 92 13.56 11.18 -0.93
N ASP A 93 14.62 11.78 -0.39
CA ASP A 93 15.98 11.83 -0.95
C ASP A 93 16.90 10.73 -0.40
N VAL A 94 16.35 9.77 0.35
CA VAL A 94 17.08 8.61 0.85
C VAL A 94 16.80 7.38 0.00
N ASP A 95 17.80 6.51 -0.12
CA ASP A 95 17.62 5.17 -0.68
C ASP A 95 16.92 4.29 0.36
N VAL A 96 15.71 3.84 0.02
CA VAL A 96 14.84 3.04 0.89
C VAL A 96 15.49 1.71 1.24
N GLU A 97 16.16 1.06 0.29
CA GLU A 97 16.81 -0.23 0.52
C GLU A 97 18.01 -0.06 1.45
N ARG A 98 18.79 1.00 1.24
CA ARG A 98 19.90 1.36 2.13
C ARG A 98 19.43 1.71 3.53
N TRP A 99 18.33 2.45 3.66
CA TRP A 99 17.72 2.77 4.96
C TRP A 99 17.22 1.50 5.67
N ARG A 100 16.50 0.63 4.95
CA ARG A 100 15.99 -0.63 5.50
C ARG A 100 17.11 -1.52 6.01
N ARG A 101 18.19 -1.64 5.23
CA ARG A 101 19.39 -2.38 5.62
C ARG A 101 20.01 -1.84 6.91
N ARG A 102 20.18 -0.51 6.99
CA ARG A 102 20.72 0.17 8.19
C ARG A 102 19.87 -0.06 9.44
N LEU A 103 18.54 -0.06 9.31
CA LEU A 103 17.66 -0.38 10.43
C LEU A 103 17.80 -1.83 10.87
N ASN A 104 17.81 -2.78 9.93
CA ASN A 104 17.95 -4.20 10.25
C ASN A 104 19.31 -4.51 10.89
N GLU A 105 20.39 -3.92 10.37
CA GLU A 105 21.74 -4.03 10.93
C GLU A 105 21.81 -3.40 12.33
N GLY A 106 21.24 -2.20 12.52
CA GLY A 106 21.20 -1.54 13.83
C GLY A 106 20.38 -2.31 14.87
N VAL A 107 19.25 -2.90 14.48
CA VAL A 107 18.48 -3.80 15.34
C VAL A 107 19.30 -5.03 15.70
N ALA A 108 19.96 -5.68 14.73
CA ALA A 108 20.79 -6.86 14.98
C ALA A 108 21.98 -6.59 15.91
N GLU A 109 22.66 -5.44 15.76
CA GLU A 109 23.78 -5.05 16.62
C GLU A 109 23.34 -4.72 18.05
N THR A 110 22.14 -4.15 18.21
CA THR A 110 21.58 -3.79 19.52
C THR A 110 21.01 -5.02 20.24
N ASP A 111 20.39 -5.95 19.51
CA ASP A 111 19.87 -7.22 20.04
C ASP A 111 21.01 -8.15 20.52
N GLY A 112 22.20 -8.01 19.93
CA GLY A 112 23.43 -8.65 20.41
C GLY A 112 23.92 -8.17 21.78
N ARG A 113 23.46 -7.00 22.27
CA ARG A 113 23.85 -6.40 23.55
C ARG A 113 22.87 -6.73 24.70
N ARG A 114 22.50 -8.02 24.81
CA ARG A 114 21.92 -8.76 25.96
C ARG A 114 20.50 -8.43 26.48
N SER A 115 19.75 -9.51 26.73
CA SER A 115 19.46 -9.93 28.12
C SER A 115 19.58 -11.46 28.27
N ASN A 116 20.20 -11.94 29.36
CA ASN A 116 20.19 -13.37 29.72
C ASN A 116 18.78 -13.71 30.25
N ARG A 117 17.81 -13.84 29.35
CA ARG A 117 16.45 -14.21 29.71
C ARG A 117 16.40 -15.73 29.87
N VAL A 118 16.15 -16.21 31.08
CA VAL A 118 15.83 -17.62 31.32
C VAL A 118 14.54 -17.95 30.56
N VAL A 119 14.68 -18.58 29.39
CA VAL A 119 13.55 -19.08 28.60
C VAL A 119 13.06 -20.35 29.26
N ARG A 120 11.92 -20.28 29.97
CA ARG A 120 11.19 -21.50 30.32
C ARG A 120 10.63 -22.12 29.05
N LYS A 121 10.75 -23.45 28.92
CA LYS A 121 10.16 -24.20 27.79
C LYS A 121 8.70 -23.76 27.60
N PRO A 122 8.31 -23.33 26.39
CA PRO A 122 6.91 -23.05 26.09
C PRO A 122 6.09 -24.31 26.40
N LYS A 123 5.08 -24.19 27.26
CA LYS A 123 4.05 -25.24 27.34
C LYS A 123 3.34 -25.23 25.99
N SER A 124 3.32 -26.37 25.29
CA SER A 124 2.58 -26.49 24.06
C SER A 124 1.11 -26.16 24.33
N SER A 125 0.53 -25.25 23.55
CA SER A 125 -0.91 -25.04 23.58
C SER A 125 -1.57 -26.36 23.17
N SER A 126 -2.56 -26.82 23.95
CA SER A 126 -3.38 -27.96 23.55
C SER A 126 -3.91 -27.72 22.14
N ALA A 127 -3.76 -28.70 21.24
CA ALA A 127 -4.27 -28.58 19.89
C ALA A 127 -5.78 -28.28 19.94
N PRO A 128 -6.28 -27.37 19.08
CA PRO A 128 -7.70 -27.03 19.07
C PRO A 128 -8.53 -28.28 18.75
N ALA A 129 -9.69 -28.39 19.37
CA ALA A 129 -10.59 -29.52 19.14
C ALA A 129 -11.02 -29.56 17.66
N VAL A 130 -11.22 -30.75 17.10
CA VAL A 130 -11.61 -30.95 15.68
C VAL A 130 -12.83 -30.09 15.30
N MET A 131 -13.79 -29.91 16.20
CA MET A 131 -14.95 -29.04 15.99
C MET A 131 -14.59 -27.55 15.81
N GLN A 132 -13.52 -27.07 16.46
CA GLN A 132 -13.00 -25.71 16.27
C GLN A 132 -12.35 -25.55 14.89
N MET A 133 -11.68 -26.61 14.39
CA MET A 133 -11.10 -26.61 13.04
C MET A 133 -12.19 -26.65 11.96
N VAL A 134 -13.22 -27.48 12.09
CA VAL A 134 -14.31 -27.55 11.09
C VAL A 134 -15.12 -26.25 11.06
N SER A 135 -15.23 -25.54 12.19
CA SER A 135 -15.93 -24.25 12.24
C SER A 135 -15.24 -23.10 11.48
N THR A 136 -13.97 -23.26 11.07
CA THR A 136 -13.30 -22.27 10.23
C THR A 136 -13.79 -22.34 8.77
N LEU A 137 -14.26 -23.50 8.34
CA LEU A 137 -14.70 -23.77 6.96
C LEU A 137 -16.18 -23.44 6.73
N VAL A 138 -16.98 -23.37 7.79
CA VAL A 138 -18.43 -23.12 7.71
C VAL A 138 -18.73 -21.71 8.22
N ASP A 139 -19.35 -20.89 7.37
CA ASP A 139 -19.84 -19.56 7.74
C ASP A 139 -21.17 -19.63 8.51
N ASP A 140 -21.55 -18.55 9.20
CA ASP A 140 -22.80 -18.49 9.97
C ASP A 140 -24.04 -18.82 9.11
N LYS A 141 -24.05 -18.34 7.85
CA LYS A 141 -25.16 -18.57 6.92
C LYS A 141 -25.28 -20.05 6.55
N THR A 142 -24.18 -20.72 6.22
CA THR A 142 -24.20 -22.16 5.91
C THR A 142 -24.55 -22.97 7.14
N ALA A 143 -24.03 -22.62 8.33
CA ALA A 143 -24.38 -23.32 9.56
C ALA A 143 -25.89 -23.26 9.85
N ARG A 144 -26.53 -22.10 9.64
CA ARG A 144 -28.00 -21.94 9.80
C ARG A 144 -28.78 -22.74 8.77
N LYS A 145 -28.36 -22.73 7.50
CA LYS A 145 -28.95 -23.57 6.44
C LYS A 145 -28.85 -25.06 6.75
N LEU A 146 -27.74 -25.51 7.33
CA LEU A 146 -27.58 -26.92 7.74
C LEU A 146 -28.55 -27.30 8.86
N VAL A 147 -28.77 -26.40 9.84
CA VAL A 147 -29.79 -26.61 10.89
C VAL A 147 -31.19 -26.67 10.27
N GLU A 148 -31.55 -25.73 9.39
CA GLU A 148 -32.86 -25.71 8.72
C GLU A 148 -33.10 -26.97 7.87
N ALA A 149 -32.10 -27.38 7.09
CA ALA A 149 -32.16 -28.59 6.28
C ALA A 149 -32.34 -29.84 7.15
N HIS A 150 -31.64 -29.92 8.28
CA HIS A 150 -31.76 -31.02 9.22
C HIS A 150 -33.15 -31.08 9.84
N VAL A 151 -33.68 -29.95 10.32
CA VAL A 151 -35.03 -29.87 10.92
C VAL A 151 -36.12 -30.26 9.92
N ARG A 152 -35.92 -29.96 8.62
CA ARG A 152 -36.86 -30.36 7.57
C ARG A 152 -36.82 -31.86 7.24
N GLY A 153 -35.65 -32.49 7.34
CA GLY A 153 -35.43 -33.88 6.95
C GLY A 153 -35.45 -34.91 8.10
N CYS A 154 -35.31 -34.45 9.35
CA CYS A 154 -35.26 -35.33 10.51
C CYS A 154 -36.67 -35.52 11.10
N ARG A 155 -37.08 -36.77 11.30
CA ARG A 155 -38.37 -37.11 11.91
C ARG A 155 -38.43 -36.79 13.41
N ASP A 156 -37.29 -36.79 14.09
CA ASP A 156 -37.18 -36.59 15.55
C ASP A 156 -37.03 -35.12 15.95
N CYS A 157 -36.69 -34.25 14.99
CA CYS A 157 -36.51 -32.82 15.23
C CYS A 157 -37.63 -32.04 14.55
N SER A 158 -38.40 -31.27 15.33
CA SER A 158 -39.48 -30.45 14.80
C SER A 158 -39.09 -28.97 14.79
N PRO A 159 -39.59 -28.18 13.82
CA PRO A 159 -39.36 -26.74 13.78
C PRO A 159 -39.88 -26.08 15.06
N GLY A 160 -39.04 -25.25 15.70
CA GLY A 160 -39.40 -24.50 16.91
C GLY A 160 -39.11 -25.20 18.24
N THR A 161 -38.58 -26.43 18.25
CA THR A 161 -38.11 -27.11 19.47
C THR A 161 -36.59 -27.29 19.47
N GLU A 162 -35.97 -27.34 20.65
CA GLU A 162 -34.57 -27.72 20.77
C GLU A 162 -34.35 -29.11 20.16
N SER A 163 -33.29 -29.27 19.36
CA SER A 163 -33.03 -30.52 18.64
C SER A 163 -32.88 -31.71 19.60
N ARG A 164 -33.68 -32.75 19.36
CA ARG A 164 -33.72 -33.95 20.20
C ARG A 164 -32.68 -35.00 19.79
N CYS A 165 -32.25 -35.01 18.52
CA CYS A 165 -31.24 -35.95 18.03
C CYS A 165 -29.81 -35.41 18.24
N ALA A 166 -28.82 -36.30 18.23
CA ALA A 166 -27.42 -35.94 18.48
C ALA A 166 -26.85 -35.02 17.38
N ASP A 167 -27.22 -35.26 16.12
CA ASP A 167 -26.69 -34.50 14.99
C ASP A 167 -27.26 -33.09 14.92
N GLY A 168 -28.56 -32.91 15.17
CA GLY A 168 -29.15 -31.58 15.25
C GLY A 168 -28.61 -30.77 16.43
N ARG A 169 -28.32 -31.40 17.59
CA ARG A 169 -27.58 -30.73 18.69
C ARG A 169 -26.20 -30.24 18.24
N ARG A 170 -25.44 -31.06 17.50
CA ARG A 170 -24.13 -30.67 16.94
C ARG A 170 -24.26 -29.50 15.95
N LEU A 171 -25.27 -29.52 15.08
CA LEU A 171 -25.50 -28.44 14.11
C LEU A 171 -25.90 -27.13 14.80
N ILE A 172 -26.73 -27.20 15.85
CA ILE A 172 -27.08 -26.02 16.67
C ILE A 172 -25.85 -25.46 17.38
N GLN A 173 -25.01 -26.32 17.96
CA GLN A 173 -23.75 -25.90 18.60
C GLN A 173 -22.79 -25.26 17.59
N LEU A 174 -22.69 -25.82 16.38
CA LEU A 174 -21.90 -25.25 15.28
C LEU A 174 -22.44 -23.87 14.89
N ALA A 175 -23.74 -23.72 14.66
CA ALA A 175 -24.36 -22.44 14.33
C ALA A 175 -24.20 -21.39 15.44
N ALA A 176 -24.33 -21.79 16.71
CA ALA A 176 -24.08 -20.89 17.84
C ALA A 176 -22.61 -20.47 17.92
N HIS A 177 -21.68 -21.39 17.62
CA HIS A 177 -20.25 -21.10 17.60
C HIS A 177 -19.86 -20.15 16.46
N THR A 178 -20.29 -20.43 15.23
CA THR A 178 -20.00 -19.58 14.06
C THR A 178 -20.64 -18.20 14.19
N LYS A 179 -21.84 -18.09 14.78
CA LYS A 179 -22.47 -16.81 15.11
C LYS A 179 -21.62 -15.97 16.08
N ARG A 180 -21.01 -16.60 17.09
CA ARG A 180 -20.14 -15.92 18.08
C ARG A 180 -18.79 -15.50 17.49
N VAL A 181 -18.16 -16.39 16.72
CA VAL A 181 -16.80 -16.17 16.19
C VAL A 181 -16.80 -15.33 14.90
N GLY A 182 -17.90 -15.35 14.15
CA GLY A 182 -18.04 -14.69 12.84
C GLY A 182 -17.65 -13.21 12.83
N PRO A 183 -18.14 -12.36 13.75
CA PRO A 183 -17.75 -10.95 13.80
C PRO A 183 -16.25 -10.72 14.01
N ALA A 184 -15.62 -11.48 14.91
CA ALA A 184 -14.18 -11.37 15.18
C ALA A 184 -13.35 -11.79 13.96
N ARG A 185 -13.74 -12.89 13.29
CA ARG A 185 -13.08 -13.36 12.07
C ARG A 185 -13.18 -12.33 10.94
N ARG A 186 -14.38 -11.76 10.71
CA ARG A 186 -14.57 -10.69 9.71
C ARG A 186 -13.73 -9.47 10.03
N LYS A 187 -13.64 -9.08 11.31
CA LYS A 187 -12.78 -7.96 11.72
C LYS A 187 -11.30 -8.23 11.43
N GLN A 188 -10.80 -9.41 11.80
CA GLN A 188 -9.41 -9.79 11.51
C GLN A 188 -9.11 -9.84 10.00
N GLN A 189 -10.05 -10.39 9.22
CA GLN A 189 -9.92 -10.42 7.75
C GLN A 189 -9.87 -9.00 7.18
N MET A 190 -10.82 -8.14 7.58
CA MET A 190 -10.80 -6.73 7.16
C MET A 190 -9.49 -6.06 7.57
N GLU A 191 -8.99 -6.26 8.78
CA GLU A 191 -7.72 -5.67 9.24
C GLU A 191 -6.52 -6.13 8.41
N LEU A 192 -6.51 -7.39 7.97
CA LEU A 192 -5.47 -7.95 7.10
C LEU A 192 -5.57 -7.39 5.67
N GLU A 193 -6.77 -7.33 5.10
CA GLU A 193 -7.03 -6.69 3.80
C GLU A 193 -6.62 -5.21 3.84
N ASP A 194 -7.02 -4.48 4.89
CA ASP A 194 -6.64 -3.09 5.15
C ASP A 194 -5.11 -2.90 5.22
N TRP A 195 -4.40 -3.90 5.75
CA TRP A 195 -2.94 -3.89 5.87
C TRP A 195 -2.27 -4.18 4.51
N ASN A 196 -2.78 -5.14 3.75
CA ASN A 196 -2.32 -5.45 2.41
C ASN A 196 -2.53 -4.26 1.47
N ASP A 197 -3.71 -3.64 1.49
CA ASP A 197 -4.04 -2.45 0.69
C ASP A 197 -3.09 -1.28 0.99
N ARG A 198 -2.70 -1.11 2.27
CA ARG A 198 -1.72 -0.10 2.67
C ARG A 198 -0.34 -0.42 2.10
N ARG A 199 0.10 -1.67 2.24
CA ARG A 199 1.40 -2.12 1.75
C ARG A 199 1.50 -1.97 0.22
N GLU A 200 0.50 -2.42 -0.53
CA GLU A 200 0.48 -2.28 -1.99
C GLU A 200 0.47 -0.82 -2.44
N TRP A 201 -0.25 0.04 -1.73
CA TRP A 201 -0.24 1.45 -2.03
C TRP A 201 1.12 2.09 -1.75
N GLY A 202 1.77 1.76 -0.63
CA GLY A 202 3.11 2.26 -0.34
C GLY A 202 4.16 1.78 -1.35
N LEU A 203 4.04 0.54 -1.83
CA LEU A 203 4.92 0.02 -2.88
C LEU A 203 4.76 0.80 -4.19
N ARG A 204 3.52 1.11 -4.60
CA ARG A 204 3.26 1.96 -5.76
C ARG A 204 3.86 3.35 -5.59
N LEU A 205 3.67 3.94 -4.41
CA LEU A 205 4.23 5.25 -4.08
C LEU A 205 5.76 5.28 -4.21
N LEU A 206 6.45 4.27 -3.67
CA LEU A 206 7.90 4.17 -3.76
C LEU A 206 8.37 3.94 -5.20
N HIS A 207 7.68 3.08 -5.95
CA HIS A 207 7.99 2.82 -7.35
C HIS A 207 7.85 4.08 -8.22
N GLU A 208 6.75 4.83 -8.07
CA GLU A 208 6.54 6.09 -8.78
C GLU A 208 7.66 7.09 -8.46
N GLN A 209 8.05 7.23 -7.20
CA GLN A 209 9.14 8.13 -6.82
C GLN A 209 10.52 7.70 -7.34
N GLN A 210 10.80 6.41 -7.36
CA GLN A 210 12.03 5.88 -7.95
C GLN A 210 12.04 6.11 -9.46
N TRP A 211 10.91 5.89 -10.12
CA TRP A 211 10.74 6.14 -11.56
C TRP A 211 10.92 7.61 -11.90
N ASP A 212 10.33 8.54 -11.13
CA ASP A 212 10.47 9.98 -11.35
C ASP A 212 11.93 10.47 -11.32
N LYS A 213 12.82 9.78 -10.59
CA LYS A 213 14.26 10.11 -10.56
C LYS A 213 14.98 9.72 -11.85
N VAL A 214 14.48 8.73 -12.59
CA VAL A 214 15.13 8.17 -13.79
C VAL A 214 14.33 8.39 -15.07
N SER A 215 13.09 8.85 -14.98
CA SER A 215 12.16 8.97 -16.10
C SER A 215 12.65 9.96 -17.16
N GLY A 216 13.25 11.08 -16.75
CA GLY A 216 13.89 12.04 -17.66
C GLY A 216 15.02 11.41 -18.48
N PRO A 217 16.08 10.88 -17.85
CA PRO A 217 17.16 10.18 -18.54
C PRO A 217 16.69 9.01 -19.43
N VAL A 218 15.66 8.27 -19.01
CA VAL A 218 15.07 7.20 -19.82
C VAL A 218 14.39 7.78 -21.06
N GLY A 219 13.63 8.86 -20.92
CA GLY A 219 13.00 9.57 -22.03
C GLY A 219 14.02 10.12 -23.03
N ASP A 220 15.10 10.73 -22.54
CA ASP A 220 16.19 11.22 -23.39
C ASP A 220 16.87 10.08 -24.17
N ALA A 221 17.10 8.94 -23.50
CA ALA A 221 17.67 7.75 -24.13
C ALA A 221 16.71 7.12 -25.16
N ASP A 222 15.41 7.11 -24.90
CA ASP A 222 14.39 6.68 -25.85
C ASP A 222 14.34 7.57 -27.09
N LEU A 223 14.38 8.88 -26.89
CA LEU A 223 14.42 9.85 -27.98
C LEU A 223 15.68 9.67 -28.83
N GLN A 224 16.84 9.45 -28.20
CA GLN A 224 18.09 9.20 -28.91
C GLN A 224 18.02 7.91 -29.73
N ARG A 225 17.47 6.82 -29.17
CA ARG A 225 17.28 5.55 -29.92
C ARG A 225 16.42 5.74 -31.17
N VAL A 226 15.35 6.53 -31.08
CA VAL A 226 14.48 6.82 -32.24
C VAL A 226 15.24 7.62 -33.29
N ARG A 227 15.99 8.64 -32.88
CA ARG A 227 16.82 9.45 -33.80
C ARG A 227 17.89 8.62 -34.50
N ASP A 228 18.59 7.76 -33.76
CA ASP A 228 19.63 6.88 -34.30
C ASP A 228 19.03 5.89 -35.31
N ALA A 229 17.86 5.30 -34.99
CA ALA A 229 17.15 4.40 -35.90
C ALA A 229 16.67 5.13 -37.17
N LEU A 230 16.12 6.32 -37.03
CA LEU A 230 15.68 7.15 -38.16
C LEU A 230 16.87 7.53 -39.06
N ALA A 231 18.00 7.94 -38.49
CA ALA A 231 19.23 8.24 -39.22
C ALA A 231 19.77 7.00 -39.97
N ALA A 232 19.73 5.83 -39.33
CA ALA A 232 20.12 4.57 -39.96
C ALA A 232 19.23 4.23 -41.16
N LEU A 233 17.90 4.32 -41.03
CA LEU A 233 16.97 4.04 -42.13
C LEU A 233 17.10 5.03 -43.29
N ILE A 234 17.30 6.32 -43.00
CA ILE A 234 17.56 7.34 -44.05
C ILE A 234 18.87 7.02 -44.79
N THR A 235 19.90 6.58 -44.07
CA THR A 235 21.18 6.17 -44.67
C THR A 235 21.01 4.92 -45.54
N THR A 236 20.16 3.97 -45.14
CA THR A 236 19.82 2.79 -45.95
C THR A 236 19.06 3.18 -47.23
N LEU A 237 18.14 4.15 -47.13
CA LEU A 237 17.37 4.66 -48.27
C LEU A 237 18.26 5.40 -49.29
N ASN A 238 19.28 6.11 -48.81
CA ASN A 238 20.20 6.93 -49.61
C ASN A 238 21.67 6.57 -49.30
N PRO A 239 22.15 5.41 -49.76
CA PRO A 239 23.52 4.98 -49.47
C PRO A 239 24.54 5.89 -50.16
N ALA A 240 25.55 6.34 -49.41
CA ALA A 240 26.60 7.23 -49.94
C ALA A 240 27.62 6.53 -50.87
N LYS A 241 27.62 5.18 -50.91
CA LYS A 241 28.54 4.40 -51.75
C LYS A 241 27.87 4.01 -53.06
N PRO A 242 28.53 4.22 -54.22
CA PRO A 242 27.97 3.90 -55.53
C PRO A 242 27.74 2.39 -55.74
N ASP A 243 28.44 1.53 -54.98
CA ASP A 243 28.33 0.07 -55.08
C ASP A 243 27.30 -0.55 -54.11
N ALA A 244 26.46 0.28 -53.46
CA ALA A 244 25.44 -0.23 -52.56
C ALA A 244 24.34 -0.99 -53.34
N PRO A 245 23.81 -2.12 -52.81
CA PRO A 245 22.72 -2.83 -53.44
C PRO A 245 21.53 -1.89 -53.67
N GLN A 246 20.96 -1.91 -54.88
CA GLN A 246 19.76 -1.12 -55.15
C GLN A 246 18.56 -1.76 -54.46
N LEU A 247 17.86 -0.96 -53.67
CA LEU A 247 16.59 -1.36 -53.05
C LEU A 247 15.52 -1.54 -54.13
N THR A 248 14.73 -2.60 -54.01
CA THR A 248 13.51 -2.79 -54.80
C THR A 248 12.46 -1.74 -54.43
N ASP A 249 11.47 -1.52 -55.30
CA ASP A 249 10.37 -0.59 -55.05
C ASP A 249 9.59 -0.94 -53.77
N TRP A 250 9.44 -2.23 -53.47
CA TRP A 250 8.76 -2.71 -52.27
C TRP A 250 9.57 -2.43 -51.00
N GLU A 251 10.88 -2.73 -51.00
CA GLU A 251 11.76 -2.43 -49.86
C GLU A 251 11.86 -0.92 -49.60
N ARG A 252 11.88 -0.11 -50.66
CA ARG A 252 11.84 1.35 -50.54
C ARG A 252 10.53 1.83 -49.91
N ALA A 253 9.38 1.28 -50.31
CA ALA A 253 8.08 1.64 -49.75
C ALA A 253 7.96 1.24 -48.26
N ASP A 254 8.50 0.09 -47.89
CA ASP A 254 8.50 -0.39 -46.50
C ASP A 254 9.41 0.49 -45.61
N LEU A 255 10.61 0.82 -46.09
CA LEU A 255 11.52 1.75 -45.41
C LEU A 255 10.90 3.14 -45.21
N MET A 256 10.22 3.68 -46.22
CA MET A 256 9.53 4.97 -46.11
C MET A 256 8.40 4.93 -45.07
N SER A 257 7.67 3.81 -44.97
CA SER A 257 6.63 3.62 -43.96
C SER A 257 7.22 3.57 -42.55
N ALA A 258 8.33 2.86 -42.37
CA ALA A 258 9.05 2.78 -41.11
C ALA A 258 9.63 4.15 -40.68
N ILE A 259 10.20 4.91 -41.62
CA ILE A 259 10.69 6.28 -41.36
C ILE A 259 9.54 7.18 -40.90
N THR A 260 8.39 7.13 -41.58
CA THR A 260 7.22 7.92 -41.22
C THR A 260 6.73 7.59 -39.81
N PHE A 261 6.68 6.30 -39.47
CA PHE A 261 6.33 5.86 -38.12
C PHE A 261 7.30 6.37 -37.05
N LEU A 262 8.61 6.27 -37.30
CA LEU A 262 9.63 6.74 -36.36
C LEU A 262 9.64 8.26 -36.22
N ALA A 263 9.39 9.02 -37.29
CA ALA A 263 9.27 10.48 -37.23
C ALA A 263 8.09 10.92 -36.36
N VAL A 264 6.93 10.28 -36.50
CA VAL A 264 5.77 10.51 -35.63
C VAL A 264 6.11 10.14 -34.17
N ARG A 265 6.85 9.05 -33.97
CA ARG A 265 7.26 8.62 -32.63
C ARG A 265 8.25 9.59 -31.99
N GLU A 266 9.17 10.15 -32.75
CA GLU A 266 10.10 11.19 -32.28
C GLU A 266 9.35 12.43 -31.82
N GLU A 267 8.38 12.89 -32.60
CA GLU A 267 7.55 14.05 -32.25
C GLU A 267 6.74 13.79 -30.97
N GLN A 268 6.21 12.59 -30.78
CA GLN A 268 5.49 12.21 -29.55
C GLN A 268 6.40 12.17 -28.32
N LEU A 269 7.62 11.68 -28.44
CA LEU A 269 8.58 11.62 -27.32
C LEU A 269 9.20 12.98 -26.99
N SER A 270 9.14 13.93 -27.93
CA SER A 270 9.68 15.30 -27.75
C SER A 270 8.70 16.28 -27.09
N ARG A 271 7.43 15.89 -26.90
CA ARG A 271 6.36 16.71 -26.31
C ARG A 271 6.16 16.37 -24.84
#